data_AF-D4YV64-F1
#
_entry.id   AF-D4YV64-F1
#
_cell.length_a   1.000
_cell.length_b   1.000
_cell.length_c   1.000
_cell.angle_alpha   90.00
_cell.angle_beta   90.00
_cell.angle_gamma   90.00
#
_symmetry.space_group_name_H-M   'P 1'
#
loop_
_entity.id
_entity.type
_entity.pdbx_description
1 polymer ?
#
loop_
_entity_poly.entity_id
_entity_poly.type
_entity_poly.pdbx_seq_one_letter_code
_entity_poly.pdbx_strand_id
1 'polypeptide(L)'
;MKSLHSNILKLMDSIINKIAANIHDFSVSDQAFTRCRKLNPTDLIKLILNMGAGSLNSEIFHAFPDVNSRMTVSAFEQQKAKLKPECIKEIMAELSQA
;
A
#
# COMPACT_ATOMS: atom_id res chain seq x y z
N MET A 1 0.24 -26.65 3.36
CA MET A 1 -0.48 -25.40 3.03
C MET A 1 0.03 -24.16 3.77
N LYS A 2 0.27 -24.18 5.10
CA LYS A 2 0.81 -23.02 5.84
C LYS A 2 2.16 -22.51 5.28
N SER A 3 3.04 -23.40 4.83
CA SER A 3 4.33 -23.03 4.21
C SER A 3 4.16 -22.29 2.88
N LEU A 4 3.27 -22.78 1.99
CA LEU A 4 2.95 -22.12 0.73
C LEU A 4 2.33 -20.74 0.95
N HIS A 5 1.39 -20.63 1.90
CA HIS A 5 0.77 -19.34 2.25
C HIS A 5 1.78 -18.35 2.87
N SER A 6 2.72 -18.82 3.70
CA SER A 6 3.80 -17.98 4.20
C SER A 6 4.74 -17.51 3.09
N ASN A 7 4.96 -18.34 2.06
CA ASN A 7 5.81 -18.00 0.92
C ASN A 7 5.16 -16.95 0.02
N ILE A 8 3.87 -17.06 -0.28
CA ILE A 8 3.18 -16.08 -1.14
C ILE A 8 3.06 -14.70 -0.48
N LEU A 9 2.79 -14.64 0.82
CA LEU A 9 2.73 -13.37 1.54
C LEU A 9 4.11 -12.69 1.61
N LYS A 10 5.18 -13.46 1.82
CA LYS A 10 6.56 -12.93 1.78
C LYS A 10 6.93 -12.41 0.40
N LEU A 11 6.55 -13.15 -0.64
CA LEU A 11 6.76 -12.74 -2.03
C LEU A 11 6.01 -11.43 -2.32
N MET A 12 4.73 -11.35 -1.94
CA MET A 12 3.92 -10.14 -2.11
C MET A 12 4.52 -8.94 -1.36
N ASP A 13 4.98 -9.14 -0.12
CA ASP A 13 5.68 -8.09 0.63
C ASP A 13 6.98 -7.65 -0.07
N SER A 14 7.73 -8.59 -0.64
CA SER A 14 8.95 -8.28 -1.41
C SER A 14 8.63 -7.46 -2.66
N ILE A 15 7.59 -7.82 -3.41
CA ILE A 15 7.12 -7.10 -4.61
C ILE A 15 6.68 -5.68 -4.23
N ILE A 16 5.86 -5.54 -3.19
CA ILE A 16 5.41 -4.23 -2.69
C ILE A 16 6.60 -3.37 -2.30
N ASN A 17 7.59 -3.90 -1.57
CA ASN A 17 8.77 -3.15 -1.17
C ASN A 17 9.62 -2.70 -2.36
N LYS A 18 9.80 -3.56 -3.37
CA LYS A 18 10.51 -3.23 -4.62
C LYS A 18 9.82 -2.09 -5.38
N ILE A 19 8.49 -2.16 -5.51
CA ILE A 19 7.68 -1.14 -6.19
C ILE A 19 7.66 0.16 -5.38
N ALA A 20 7.51 0.09 -4.06
CA ALA A 20 7.54 1.25 -3.18
C ALA A 20 8.89 1.97 -3.18
N ALA A 21 10.00 1.25 -3.38
CA ALA A 21 11.33 1.86 -3.56
C ALA A 21 11.43 2.69 -4.86
N ASN A 22 10.60 2.38 -5.86
CA ASN A 22 10.52 3.08 -7.15
C ASN A 22 9.16 3.78 -7.33
N ILE A 23 8.57 4.26 -6.22
CA ILE A 23 7.18 4.79 -6.23
C ILE A 23 6.97 5.95 -7.20
N HIS A 24 8.03 6.69 -7.56
CA HIS A 24 7.96 7.81 -8.49
C HIS A 24 7.47 7.39 -9.89
N ASP A 25 7.82 6.19 -10.36
CA ASP A 25 7.34 5.63 -11.63
C ASP A 25 5.81 5.45 -11.62
N PHE A 26 5.27 5.18 -10.43
CA PHE A 26 3.85 4.93 -10.18
C PHE A 26 3.13 6.11 -9.51
N SER A 27 3.73 7.30 -9.55
CA SER A 27 3.17 8.50 -8.94
C SER A 27 2.67 9.48 -9.98
N VAL A 28 1.65 10.26 -9.63
CA VAL A 28 1.11 11.34 -10.50
C VAL A 28 2.09 12.50 -10.72
N SER A 29 3.10 12.64 -9.84
CA SER A 29 4.18 13.62 -10.01
C SER A 29 5.46 13.17 -9.29
N ASP A 30 6.62 13.68 -9.74
CA ASP A 30 7.93 13.38 -9.13
C ASP A 30 8.05 13.85 -7.68
N GLN A 31 7.24 14.84 -7.29
CA GLN A 31 7.23 15.38 -5.92
C GLN A 31 6.30 14.59 -4.99
N ALA A 32 5.50 13.66 -5.52
CA ALA A 32 4.67 12.78 -4.72
C ALA A 32 5.54 11.91 -3.81
N PHE A 33 5.02 11.58 -2.64
CA PHE A 33 5.68 10.73 -1.64
C PHE A 33 7.09 11.17 -1.19
N THR A 34 7.52 12.40 -1.48
CA THR A 34 8.74 12.99 -0.88
C THR A 34 8.57 13.30 0.62
N ARG A 35 7.33 13.44 1.09
CA ARG A 35 6.97 13.62 2.52
C ARG A 35 6.07 12.49 3.00
N CYS A 36 6.58 11.66 3.92
CA CYS A 36 5.96 10.36 4.30
C CYS A 36 5.54 10.26 5.79
N ARG A 37 5.22 11.36 6.48
CA ARG A 37 5.17 11.40 7.96
C ARG A 37 4.18 10.44 8.65
N LYS A 38 3.06 10.05 8.00
CA LYS A 38 2.03 9.17 8.61
C LYS A 38 1.63 7.97 7.77
N LEU A 39 1.84 8.03 6.46
CA LEU A 39 1.52 6.95 5.53
C LEU A 39 2.57 7.00 4.43
N ASN A 40 3.50 6.05 4.48
CA ASN A 40 4.49 5.86 3.44
C ASN A 40 3.87 5.03 2.28
N PRO A 41 4.53 4.96 1.11
CA PRO A 41 4.02 4.19 -0.02
C PRO A 41 3.74 2.71 0.28
N THR A 42 4.64 2.05 1.00
CA THR A 42 4.49 0.63 1.37
C THR A 42 3.20 0.42 2.17
N ASP A 43 2.98 1.23 3.21
CA ASP A 43 1.80 1.12 4.07
C ASP A 43 0.51 1.53 3.32
N LEU A 44 0.57 2.52 2.42
CA LEU A 44 -0.55 2.88 1.56
C LEU A 44 -0.99 1.70 0.69
N ILE A 45 -0.03 1.08 0.01
CA ILE A 45 -0.29 -0.06 -0.89
C ILE A 45 -0.84 -1.24 -0.08
N LYS A 46 -0.21 -1.57 1.06
CA LYS A 46 -0.67 -2.64 1.95
C LYS A 46 -2.08 -2.37 2.46
N LEU A 47 -2.39 -1.14 2.85
CA LEU A 47 -3.74 -0.78 3.28
C LEU A 47 -4.74 -0.99 2.15
N ILE A 48 -4.49 -0.48 0.94
CA ILE A 48 -5.38 -0.64 -0.22
C ILE A 48 -5.65 -2.12 -0.52
N LEU A 49 -4.62 -2.97 -0.52
CA LEU A 49 -4.75 -4.40 -0.83
C LEU A 49 -5.44 -5.20 0.28
N ASN A 50 -5.36 -4.76 1.54
CA ASN A 50 -6.01 -5.42 2.67
C ASN A 50 -7.43 -4.89 2.97
N MET A 51 -7.88 -3.81 2.32
CA MET A 51 -9.21 -3.27 2.54
C MET A 51 -10.29 -4.31 2.24
N GLY A 52 -11.21 -4.49 3.20
CA GLY A 52 -12.39 -5.32 3.05
C GLY A 52 -13.64 -4.53 2.64
N ALA A 53 -14.80 -4.99 3.12
CA ALA A 53 -16.09 -4.37 2.88
C ALA A 53 -16.49 -3.32 3.95
N GLY A 54 -15.56 -2.95 4.85
CA GLY A 54 -15.81 -1.97 5.89
C GLY A 54 -15.77 -0.53 5.38
N SER A 55 -16.11 0.41 6.26
CA SER A 55 -15.89 1.83 6.00
C SER A 55 -14.38 2.15 5.99
N LEU A 56 -13.95 3.17 5.24
CA LEU A 56 -12.53 3.59 5.26
C LEU A 56 -12.02 3.90 6.68
N ASN A 57 -12.88 4.46 7.56
CA ASN A 57 -12.52 4.68 8.96
C ASN A 57 -12.22 3.37 9.70
N SER A 58 -13.04 2.34 9.52
CA SER A 58 -12.81 1.03 10.15
C SER A 58 -11.59 0.32 9.56
N GLU A 59 -11.36 0.42 8.25
CA GLU A 59 -10.18 -0.18 7.61
C GLU A 59 -8.87 0.47 8.12
N ILE A 60 -8.83 1.81 8.21
CA ILE A 60 -7.68 2.54 8.78
C ILE A 60 -7.50 2.20 10.27
N PHE A 61 -8.59 2.08 11.03
CA PHE A 61 -8.54 1.73 12.45
C PHE A 61 -7.92 0.34 12.66
N HIS A 62 -8.29 -0.63 11.84
CA HIS A 62 -7.74 -2.00 11.90
C HIS A 62 -6.28 -2.06 11.44
N ALA A 63 -5.92 -1.34 10.37
CA ALA A 63 -4.57 -1.34 9.83
C ALA A 63 -3.55 -0.62 10.74
N PHE A 64 -4.00 0.38 11.50
CA PHE A 64 -3.16 1.15 12.42
C PHE A 64 -3.74 1.13 13.84
N PRO A 65 -3.53 0.06 14.63
CA PRO A 65 -4.05 -0.03 16.00
C PRO A 65 -3.50 1.04 16.94
N ASP A 66 -2.26 1.51 16.73
CA ASP A 66 -1.68 2.62 17.47
C ASP A 66 -2.28 3.96 16.99
N VAL A 67 -2.90 4.69 17.93
CA VAL A 67 -3.53 5.99 17.67
C VAL A 67 -2.56 7.02 17.11
N ASN A 68 -1.28 6.97 17.49
CA ASN A 68 -0.28 7.94 17.02
C ASN A 68 0.06 7.74 15.54
N SER A 69 -0.08 6.50 15.06
CA SER A 69 0.19 6.10 13.68
C SER A 69 -1.04 6.30 12.77
N ARG A 70 -2.23 6.53 13.34
CA ARG A 70 -3.47 6.74 12.57
C ARG A 70 -3.46 8.07 11.80
N MET A 71 -4.05 8.01 10.63
CA MET A 71 -4.39 9.16 9.79
C MET A 71 -5.91 9.31 9.67
N THR A 72 -6.37 10.49 9.25
CA THR A 72 -7.77 10.69 8.88
C THR A 72 -8.05 10.05 7.52
N VAL A 73 -9.32 9.73 7.24
CA VAL A 73 -9.77 9.28 5.92
C VAL A 73 -9.39 10.28 4.82
N SER A 74 -9.50 11.59 5.09
CA SER A 74 -9.09 12.62 4.13
C SER A 74 -7.60 12.59 3.82
N ALA A 75 -6.74 12.35 4.82
CA ALA A 75 -5.31 12.22 4.62
C ALA A 75 -4.96 10.95 3.82
N PHE A 76 -5.68 9.85 4.07
CA PHE A 76 -5.57 8.63 3.26
C PHE A 76 -5.95 8.91 1.79
N GLU A 77 -7.12 9.50 1.53
CA GLU A 77 -7.59 9.81 0.18
C GLU A 77 -6.60 10.71 -0.59
N GLN A 78 -6.01 11.71 0.10
CA GLN A 78 -4.98 12.57 -0.48
C GLN A 78 -3.69 11.82 -0.83
N GLN A 79 -3.29 10.80 -0.05
CA GLN A 79 -2.14 9.97 -0.38
C GLN A 79 -2.47 8.99 -1.51
N LYS A 80 -3.65 8.37 -1.47
CA LYS A 80 -4.16 7.49 -2.53
C LYS A 80 -4.24 8.21 -3.88
N ALA A 81 -4.70 9.46 -3.90
CA ALA A 81 -4.80 10.26 -5.13
C ALA A 81 -3.44 10.54 -5.81
N LYS A 82 -2.33 10.34 -5.11
CA LYS A 82 -0.98 10.45 -5.70
C LYS A 82 -0.53 9.18 -6.41
N LEU A 83 -1.15 8.04 -6.10
CA LEU A 83 -0.79 6.74 -6.62
C LEU A 83 -1.54 6.48 -7.93
N LYS A 84 -0.79 6.12 -8.97
CA LYS A 84 -1.36 5.70 -10.24
C LYS A 84 -1.87 4.24 -10.15
N PRO A 85 -2.97 3.88 -10.83
CA PRO A 85 -3.48 2.51 -10.84
C PRO A 85 -2.48 1.49 -11.42
N GLU A 86 -1.53 1.95 -12.26
CA GLU A 86 -0.41 1.17 -12.77
C GLU A 86 0.40 0.50 -11.66
N CYS A 87 0.48 1.11 -10.47
CA CYS A 87 1.12 0.50 -9.30
C CYS A 87 0.53 -0.88 -8.98
N ILE A 88 -0.80 -0.97 -8.92
CA ILE A 88 -1.49 -2.21 -8.54
C ILE A 88 -1.41 -3.23 -9.69
N LYS A 89 -1.46 -2.76 -10.95
CA LYS A 89 -1.27 -3.62 -12.12
C LYS A 89 0.11 -4.29 -12.09
N GLU A 90 1.16 -3.53 -11.79
CA GLU A 90 2.52 -4.04 -11.73
C GLU A 90 2.69 -5.07 -10.60
N ILE A 91 2.15 -4.79 -9.41
CA ILE A 91 2.16 -5.75 -8.28
C ILE A 91 1.55 -7.08 -8.71
N MET A 92 0.38 -7.05 -9.37
CA MET A 92 -0.32 -8.26 -9.80
C MET A 92 0.41 -8.96 -10.95
N ALA A 93 1.04 -8.21 -11.85
CA ALA A 93 1.85 -8.75 -12.94
C ALA A 93 3.09 -9.49 -12.40
N GLU A 94 3.86 -8.87 -11.51
CA GLU A 94 5.02 -9.51 -10.87
C GLU A 94 4.61 -10.76 -10.08
N LEU A 95 3.50 -10.71 -9.34
CA LEU A 95 3.00 -11.85 -8.57
C LEU A 95 2.60 -13.03 -9.47
N SER A 96 2.02 -12.75 -10.65
CA SER A 96 1.57 -13.78 -11.59
C SER A 96 2.70 -14.50 -12.33
N GLN A 97 3.91 -13.94 -12.32
CA GLN A 97 5.08 -14.47 -13.00
C GLN A 97 6.02 -15.26 -12.07
N ALA A 98 5.74 -15.26 -10.77
CA ALA A 98 6.55 -15.89 -9.74
C ALA A 98 6.07 -17.31 -9.38
#